data_AF-A0A1Q9NB42-F1
#
_entry.id   AF-A0A1Q9NB42-F1
#
_cell.length_a   1.000
_cell.length_b   1.000
_cell.length_c   1.000
_cell.angle_alpha   90.00
_cell.angle_beta   90.00
_cell.angle_gamma   90.00
#
_symmetry.space_group_name_H-M   'P 1'
#
loop_
_entity.id
_entity.type
_entity.pdbx_description
1 polymer ?
#
loop_
_entity_poly.entity_id
_entity_poly.type
_entity_poly.pdbx_seq_one_letter_code
_entity_poly.pdbx_strand_id
1 'polypeptide(L)'
;GAGPRTMIPKIGNVLIATSDMVAADTVQSRLMGINQKLVHKLQIANELGLGESDPKKIEIMGDFESWEDLPNFKMSTGKSPVIAFNRGFLKFPGMETFLFRSPLMWLPTQLSGLYHDGIWLPLKGKKWVKWFLEETEWGKLWSSYSE
;
A
#
# COMPACT_ATOMS: atom_id res chain seq x y z
N GLY A 1 -2.51 -0.52 -7.57
CA GLY A 1 -3.46 0.01 -6.58
C GLY A 1 -3.72 1.48 -6.84
N ALA A 2 -4.63 2.08 -6.09
CA ALA A 2 -4.99 3.50 -6.22
C ALA A 2 -3.94 4.46 -5.57
N GLY A 3 -2.77 3.91 -5.17
CA GLY A 3 -1.76 4.62 -4.38
C GLY A 3 -2.24 4.91 -2.96
N PRO A 4 -1.35 5.23 -1.99
CA PRO A 4 -1.71 5.44 -0.60
C PRO A 4 -2.72 6.59 -0.37
N ARG A 5 -2.80 7.51 -1.34
CA ARG A 5 -3.60 8.74 -1.27
C ARG A 5 -5.10 8.53 -1.44
N THR A 6 -5.54 7.41 -2.01
CA THR A 6 -6.97 7.19 -2.34
C THR A 6 -7.52 5.86 -1.82
N MET A 7 -6.95 5.37 -0.72
CA MET A 7 -7.32 4.09 -0.12
C MET A 7 -8.37 4.24 0.99
N ILE A 8 -8.94 3.10 1.38
CA ILE A 8 -9.76 2.99 2.57
C ILE A 8 -8.82 2.60 3.73
N PRO A 9 -8.66 3.45 4.76
CA PRO A 9 -7.81 3.13 5.89
C PRO A 9 -8.35 1.94 6.68
N LYS A 10 -7.45 1.19 7.32
CA LYS A 10 -7.74 0.08 8.23
C LYS A 10 -6.90 0.27 9.49
N ILE A 11 -7.49 0.06 10.65
CA ILE A 11 -6.74 0.05 11.91
C ILE A 11 -6.08 -1.33 12.04
N GLY A 12 -4.75 -1.32 12.00
CA GLY A 12 -3.95 -2.54 12.11
C GLY A 12 -3.54 -2.83 13.54
N ASN A 13 -2.91 -1.85 14.21
CA ASN A 13 -2.32 -1.99 15.55
C ASN A 13 -1.36 -3.18 15.68
N VAL A 14 -0.67 -3.53 14.58
CA VAL A 14 0.33 -4.61 14.54
C VAL A 14 1.67 -3.99 14.16
N LEU A 15 2.70 -4.28 14.95
CA LEU A 15 4.09 -4.01 14.62
C LEU A 15 4.76 -5.32 14.22
N ILE A 16 5.46 -5.34 13.08
CA ILE A 16 6.28 -6.48 12.67
C ILE A 16 7.74 -6.13 12.97
N ALA A 17 8.42 -6.98 13.72
CA ALA A 17 9.85 -6.84 14.02
C ALA A 17 10.56 -8.16 13.75
N THR A 18 11.56 -8.13 12.88
CA THR A 18 12.38 -9.30 12.51
C THR A 18 13.67 -8.81 11.86
N SER A 19 14.72 -9.63 11.90
CA SER A 19 15.95 -9.42 11.12
C SER A 19 15.84 -9.91 9.68
N ASP A 20 14.82 -10.73 9.35
CA ASP A 20 14.56 -11.25 8.02
C ASP A 20 13.46 -10.42 7.32
N MET A 21 13.87 -9.61 6.34
CA MET A 21 12.95 -8.75 5.59
C MET A 21 12.01 -9.53 4.66
N VAL A 22 12.41 -10.69 4.17
CA VAL A 22 11.54 -11.54 3.32
C VAL A 22 10.44 -12.14 4.20
N ALA A 23 10.78 -12.57 5.42
CA ALA A 23 9.80 -13.02 6.39
C ALA A 23 8.83 -11.89 6.78
N ALA A 24 9.35 -10.66 6.99
CA ALA A 24 8.53 -9.48 7.27
C ALA A 24 7.50 -9.21 6.17
N ASP A 25 7.93 -9.15 4.92
CA ASP A 25 7.05 -8.91 3.76
C ASP A 25 6.07 -10.08 3.55
N THR A 26 6.49 -11.30 3.88
CA THR A 26 5.64 -12.50 3.83
C THR A 26 4.51 -12.41 4.85
N VAL A 27 4.80 -12.08 6.11
CA VAL A 27 3.78 -11.80 7.14
C VAL A 27 2.91 -10.62 6.72
N GLN A 28 3.49 -9.55 6.18
CA GLN A 28 2.72 -8.39 5.71
C GLN A 28 1.69 -8.78 4.64
N SER A 29 2.03 -9.67 3.71
CA SER A 29 1.07 -10.13 2.69
C SER A 29 -0.15 -10.82 3.30
N ARG A 30 0.03 -11.58 4.39
CA ARG A 30 -1.04 -12.22 5.17
C ARG A 30 -1.92 -11.19 5.85
N LEU A 31 -1.31 -10.22 6.53
CA LEU A 31 -2.00 -9.10 7.17
C LEU A 31 -2.87 -8.34 6.17
N MET A 32 -2.31 -8.03 5.00
CA MET A 32 -3.04 -7.33 3.94
C MET A 32 -4.15 -8.19 3.30
N GLY A 33 -4.10 -9.52 3.47
CA GLY A 33 -5.00 -10.46 2.78
C GLY A 33 -4.65 -10.67 1.31
N ILE A 34 -3.40 -10.43 0.92
CA ILE A 34 -2.90 -10.64 -0.44
C ILE A 34 -2.41 -12.08 -0.55
N ASN A 35 -2.81 -12.76 -1.62
CA ASN A 35 -2.28 -14.08 -1.92
C ASN A 35 -0.77 -13.97 -2.26
N GLN A 36 0.09 -14.59 -1.45
CA GLN A 36 1.54 -14.61 -1.62
C GLN A 36 1.99 -15.04 -3.01
N LYS A 37 1.28 -15.95 -3.67
CA LYS A 37 1.61 -16.42 -5.03
C LYS A 37 1.56 -15.29 -6.07
N LEU A 38 0.83 -14.20 -5.78
CA LEU A 38 0.76 -13.02 -6.64
C LEU A 38 1.94 -12.06 -6.42
N VAL A 39 2.72 -12.26 -5.35
CA VAL A 39 3.84 -11.41 -4.95
C VAL A 39 5.15 -12.04 -5.39
N HIS A 40 5.35 -12.15 -6.71
CA HIS A 40 6.45 -12.89 -7.35
C HIS A 40 7.85 -12.60 -6.76
N LYS A 41 8.07 -11.38 -6.27
CA LYS A 41 9.33 -10.95 -5.67
C LYS A 41 9.68 -11.71 -4.39
N LEU A 42 8.70 -12.17 -3.62
CA LEU A 42 8.95 -12.98 -2.42
C LEU A 42 9.52 -14.35 -2.80
N GLN A 43 8.97 -15.00 -3.83
CA GLN A 43 9.48 -16.28 -4.31
C GLN A 43 10.91 -16.12 -4.83
N ILE A 44 11.17 -15.08 -5.63
CA ILE A 44 12.52 -14.80 -6.12
C ILE A 44 13.50 -14.58 -4.95
N ALA A 45 13.14 -13.76 -3.96
CA ALA A 45 14.01 -13.49 -2.82
C ALA A 45 14.34 -14.77 -2.03
N ASN A 46 13.35 -15.63 -1.85
CA ASN A 46 13.50 -16.92 -1.19
C ASN A 46 14.37 -17.91 -1.99
N GLU A 47 14.14 -18.00 -3.30
CA GLU A 47 14.96 -18.82 -4.21
C GLU A 47 16.43 -18.36 -4.24
N LEU A 48 16.67 -17.06 -4.06
CA LEU A 48 18.00 -16.47 -3.94
C LEU A 48 18.60 -16.56 -2.53
N GLY A 49 17.88 -17.12 -1.54
CA GLY A 49 18.35 -17.26 -0.16
C GLY A 49 18.49 -15.93 0.59
N LEU A 50 17.75 -14.90 0.19
CA LEU A 50 17.77 -13.57 0.84
C LEU A 50 16.92 -13.50 2.12
N GLY A 51 16.16 -14.58 2.40
CA GLY A 51 15.29 -14.73 3.56
C GLY A 51 14.23 -15.81 3.29
N GLU A 52 13.32 -16.01 4.25
CA GLU A 52 12.30 -17.06 4.19
C GLU A 52 10.92 -16.51 3.80
N SER A 53 10.25 -17.20 2.88
CA SER A 53 8.90 -16.84 2.40
C SER A 53 7.85 -17.93 2.61
N ASP A 54 8.24 -19.11 3.11
CA ASP A 54 7.34 -20.18 3.50
C ASP A 54 6.75 -19.90 4.89
N PRO A 55 5.43 -19.66 5.00
CA PRO A 55 4.76 -19.44 6.28
C PRO A 55 5.05 -20.49 7.34
N LYS A 56 5.27 -21.75 6.95
CA LYS A 56 5.49 -22.85 7.88
C LYS A 56 6.86 -22.84 8.55
N LYS A 57 7.80 -22.07 7.99
CA LYS A 57 9.16 -21.94 8.49
C LYS A 57 9.41 -20.62 9.20
N ILE A 58 8.45 -19.70 9.14
CA ILE A 58 8.49 -18.44 9.85
C ILE A 58 7.90 -18.67 11.24
N GLU A 59 8.72 -18.51 12.27
CA GLU A 59 8.27 -18.50 13.66
C GLU A 59 7.59 -17.15 13.97
N ILE A 60 6.40 -17.22 14.58
CA ILE A 60 5.65 -16.04 15.01
C ILE A 60 5.65 -15.99 16.54
N MET A 61 5.94 -14.81 17.08
CA MET A 61 6.01 -14.57 18.52
C MET A 61 5.29 -13.27 18.89
N GLY A 62 4.79 -13.20 20.14
CA GLY A 62 4.16 -12.01 20.70
C GLY A 62 2.65 -12.16 20.85
N ASP A 63 1.90 -11.19 20.34
CA ASP A 63 0.43 -11.14 20.47
C ASP A 63 -0.31 -12.24 19.66
N PHE A 64 0.39 -12.94 18.78
CA PHE A 64 -0.12 -14.04 17.97
C PHE A 64 0.80 -15.26 18.12
N GLU A 65 0.22 -16.46 18.11
CA GLU A 65 0.96 -17.72 18.32
C GLU A 65 1.26 -18.45 17.00
N SER A 66 0.48 -18.19 15.95
CA SER A 66 0.60 -18.90 14.68
C SER A 66 0.26 -18.05 13.47
N TRP A 67 0.55 -18.59 12.29
CA TRP A 67 0.23 -17.97 11.00
C TRP A 67 -1.27 -17.80 10.78
N GLU A 68 -2.05 -18.76 11.26
CA GLU A 68 -3.49 -18.80 11.16
C GLU A 68 -4.13 -17.70 12.00
N ASP A 69 -3.55 -17.38 13.16
CA ASP A 69 -4.04 -16.37 14.11
C ASP A 69 -3.83 -14.93 13.62
N LEU A 70 -2.90 -14.73 12.69
CA LEU A 70 -2.64 -13.41 12.13
C LEU A 70 -3.90 -12.81 11.47
N PRO A 71 -4.19 -11.52 11.72
CA PRO A 71 -5.36 -10.88 11.15
C PRO A 71 -5.27 -10.81 9.62
N ASN A 72 -6.42 -10.64 8.98
CA ASN A 72 -6.51 -10.44 7.55
C ASN A 72 -7.43 -9.24 7.27
N PHE A 73 -6.82 -8.13 6.87
CA PHE A 73 -7.51 -6.86 6.63
C PHE A 73 -8.31 -6.83 5.33
N LYS A 74 -8.31 -7.93 4.56
CA LYS A 74 -9.05 -8.13 3.31
C LYS A 74 -8.89 -6.94 2.36
N MET A 75 -7.65 -6.48 2.20
CA MET A 75 -7.36 -5.37 1.31
C MET A 75 -7.55 -5.83 -0.14
N SER A 76 -8.17 -4.96 -0.94
CA SER A 76 -8.33 -5.23 -2.36
C SER A 76 -7.23 -4.52 -3.16
N THR A 77 -6.69 -5.23 -4.14
CA THR A 77 -5.80 -4.63 -5.13
C THR A 77 -6.58 -4.32 -6.39
N GLY A 78 -6.31 -3.15 -6.96
CA GLY A 78 -6.94 -2.69 -8.20
C GLY A 78 -5.90 -2.20 -9.21
N LYS A 79 -6.16 -2.47 -10.49
CA LYS A 79 -5.46 -1.82 -11.60
C LYS A 79 -6.06 -0.44 -11.77
N SER A 80 -5.25 0.60 -11.60
CA SER A 80 -5.70 1.96 -11.86
C SER A 80 -5.81 2.18 -13.37
N PRO A 81 -6.94 2.68 -13.89
CA PRO A 81 -7.06 3.09 -15.29
C PRO A 81 -5.98 4.08 -15.71
N VAL A 82 -5.57 4.97 -14.79
CA VAL A 82 -4.48 5.93 -15.01
C VAL A 82 -3.14 5.20 -15.23
N ILE A 83 -2.86 4.15 -14.44
CA ILE A 83 -1.64 3.35 -14.62
C ILE A 83 -1.69 2.58 -15.94
N ALA A 84 -2.85 2.04 -16.31
CA ALA A 84 -3.03 1.34 -17.58
C ALA A 84 -2.82 2.29 -18.78
N PHE A 85 -3.43 3.48 -18.74
CA PHE A 85 -3.25 4.53 -19.72
C PHE A 85 -1.79 4.95 -19.81
N ASN A 86 -1.14 5.26 -18.68
CA ASN A 86 0.25 5.68 -18.65
C ASN A 86 1.18 4.61 -19.24
N ARG A 87 1.00 3.33 -18.88
CA ARG A 87 1.79 2.23 -19.47
C ARG A 87 1.53 2.04 -20.97
N GLY A 88 0.38 2.42 -21.49
CA GLY A 88 0.08 2.39 -22.93
C GLY A 88 0.68 3.59 -23.66
N PHE A 89 0.42 4.79 -23.15
CA PHE A 89 0.89 6.06 -23.69
C PHE A 89 2.43 6.13 -23.77
N LEU A 90 3.12 5.67 -22.73
CA LEU A 90 4.58 5.67 -22.70
C LEU A 90 5.24 4.60 -23.57
N LYS A 91 4.49 3.62 -24.08
CA LYS A 91 5.02 2.64 -25.04
C LYS A 91 5.20 3.24 -26.44
N PHE A 92 4.53 4.35 -26.74
CA PHE A 92 4.71 5.01 -28.02
C PHE A 92 6.09 5.70 -28.06
N PRO A 93 6.91 5.45 -29.11
CA PRO A 93 8.24 6.02 -29.23
C PRO A 93 8.23 7.54 -29.07
N GLY A 94 9.12 8.07 -28.22
CA GLY A 94 9.27 9.51 -28.00
C GLY A 94 8.29 10.14 -27.01
N MET A 95 7.19 9.46 -26.61
CA MET A 95 6.23 10.01 -25.65
C MET A 95 6.80 10.13 -24.24
N GLU A 96 7.72 9.24 -23.85
CA GLU A 96 8.48 9.38 -22.61
C GLU A 96 9.31 10.67 -22.63
N THR A 97 10.09 10.92 -23.68
CA THR A 97 10.89 12.15 -23.84
C THR A 97 10.00 13.38 -23.87
N PHE A 98 8.88 13.33 -24.60
CA PHE A 98 7.93 14.43 -24.69
C PHE A 98 7.31 14.78 -23.35
N LEU A 99 6.88 13.77 -22.57
CA LEU A 99 6.23 14.00 -21.29
C LEU A 99 7.24 14.29 -20.17
N PHE A 100 8.33 13.50 -20.11
CA PHE A 100 9.29 13.48 -19.01
C PHE A 100 10.55 14.34 -19.19
N ARG A 101 10.89 14.74 -20.41
CA ARG A 101 12.10 15.53 -20.70
C ARG A 101 11.78 16.87 -21.38
N SER A 102 10.56 17.36 -21.21
CA SER A 102 10.13 18.68 -21.66
C SER A 102 9.54 19.47 -20.50
N PRO A 103 9.28 20.79 -20.68
CA PRO A 103 8.54 21.57 -19.70
C PRO A 103 7.19 20.95 -19.36
N LEU A 104 6.57 20.12 -20.20
CA LEU A 104 5.29 19.46 -19.94
C LEU A 104 5.29 18.56 -18.70
N MET A 105 6.46 18.29 -18.11
CA MET A 105 6.57 17.53 -16.87
C MET A 105 5.80 18.09 -15.68
N TRP A 106 5.47 19.39 -15.68
CA TRP A 106 4.62 19.93 -14.62
C TRP A 106 3.19 19.38 -14.69
N LEU A 107 2.69 18.99 -15.88
CA LEU A 107 1.29 18.58 -16.08
C LEU A 107 0.88 17.32 -15.31
N PRO A 108 1.63 16.19 -15.33
CA PRO A 108 1.27 15.01 -14.52
C PRO A 108 1.15 15.32 -13.03
N THR A 109 2.00 16.19 -12.51
CA THR A 109 1.96 16.63 -11.10
C THR A 109 0.67 17.39 -10.81
N GLN A 110 0.30 18.36 -11.65
CA GLN A 110 -0.94 19.12 -11.47
C GLN A 110 -2.19 18.26 -11.62
N LEU A 111 -2.22 17.37 -12.62
CA LEU A 111 -3.34 16.45 -12.83
C LEU A 111 -3.47 15.48 -11.65
N SER A 112 -2.36 15.00 -11.11
CA SER A 112 -2.34 14.18 -9.90
C SER A 112 -2.92 14.96 -8.70
N GLY A 113 -2.45 16.19 -8.45
CA GLY A 113 -2.98 17.05 -7.39
C GLY A 113 -4.47 17.34 -7.55
N LEU A 114 -4.91 17.75 -8.75
CA LEU A 114 -6.32 17.99 -9.04
C LEU A 114 -7.18 16.75 -8.79
N TYR A 115 -6.73 15.58 -9.24
CA TYR A 115 -7.46 14.34 -9.00
C TYR A 115 -7.53 13.97 -7.52
N HIS A 116 -6.40 14.02 -6.80
CA HIS A 116 -6.34 13.60 -5.40
C HIS A 116 -7.00 14.62 -4.47
N ASP A 117 -6.61 15.88 -4.56
CA ASP A 117 -7.00 16.93 -3.62
C ASP A 117 -8.28 17.64 -4.06
N GLY A 118 -8.46 17.85 -5.37
CA GLY A 118 -9.61 18.55 -5.92
C GLY A 118 -10.84 17.68 -6.14
N ILE A 119 -10.67 16.37 -6.39
CA ILE A 119 -11.78 15.47 -6.71
C ILE A 119 -11.94 14.39 -5.63
N TRP A 120 -10.91 13.58 -5.39
CA TRP A 120 -11.06 12.40 -4.54
C TRP A 120 -11.25 12.76 -3.07
N LEU A 121 -10.42 13.65 -2.52
CA LEU A 121 -10.49 14.08 -1.13
C LEU A 121 -11.87 14.66 -0.78
N PRO A 122 -12.42 15.66 -1.50
CA PRO A 122 -13.71 16.22 -1.15
C PRO A 122 -14.87 15.23 -1.34
N LEU A 123 -14.83 14.37 -2.36
CA LEU A 123 -15.94 13.46 -2.68
C LEU A 123 -15.92 12.16 -1.87
N LYS A 124 -14.74 11.61 -1.57
CA LYS A 124 -14.57 10.30 -0.94
C LYS A 124 -13.67 10.34 0.29
N GLY A 125 -12.56 11.09 0.22
CA GLY A 125 -11.54 11.10 1.27
C GLY A 125 -12.02 11.72 2.60
N LYS A 126 -12.80 12.81 2.55
CA LYS A 126 -13.32 13.50 3.74
C LYS A 126 -14.08 12.56 4.67
N LYS A 127 -14.84 11.60 4.11
CA LYS A 127 -15.53 10.56 4.88
C LYS A 127 -14.55 9.74 5.72
N TRP A 128 -13.43 9.32 5.12
CA TRP A 128 -12.43 8.50 5.80
C TRP A 128 -11.60 9.29 6.81
N VAL A 129 -11.31 10.56 6.52
CA VAL A 129 -10.66 11.47 7.47
C VAL A 129 -11.55 11.68 8.70
N LYS A 130 -12.84 11.95 8.49
CA LYS A 130 -13.82 12.09 9.57
C LYS A 130 -13.93 10.82 10.41
N TRP A 131 -14.09 9.67 9.74
CA TRP A 131 -14.09 8.36 10.40
C TRP A 131 -12.81 8.13 11.23
N PHE A 132 -11.64 8.45 10.69
CA PHE A 132 -10.38 8.31 11.42
C PHE A 132 -10.36 9.15 12.70
N LEU A 133 -10.71 10.43 12.60
CA LEU A 133 -10.66 11.36 13.73
C LEU A 133 -11.69 11.04 14.83
N GLU A 134 -12.91 10.65 14.42
CA GLU A 134 -14.04 10.52 15.35
C GLU A 134 -14.20 9.08 15.87
N GLU A 135 -13.94 8.07 15.04
CA GLU A 135 -14.33 6.68 15.31
C GLU A 135 -13.17 5.77 15.71
N THR A 136 -11.92 6.28 15.74
CA THR A 136 -10.74 5.46 16.02
C THR A 136 -9.98 5.93 17.25
N GLU A 137 -9.30 4.99 17.93
CA GLU A 137 -8.43 5.29 19.07
C GLU A 137 -7.28 6.23 18.67
N TRP A 138 -6.79 6.11 17.44
CA TRP A 138 -5.77 7.00 16.89
C TRP A 138 -6.28 8.43 16.68
N GLY A 139 -7.54 8.61 16.30
CA GLY A 139 -8.17 9.93 16.22
C GLY A 139 -8.31 10.61 17.58
N LYS A 140 -8.67 9.82 18.60
CA LYS A 140 -8.70 10.28 20.00
C LYS A 140 -7.30 10.66 20.49
N LEU A 141 -6.30 9.81 20.23
CA LEU A 141 -4.90 10.08 20.58
C LEU A 141 -4.37 11.31 19.85
N TRP A 142 -4.66 11.44 18.55
CA TRP A 142 -4.29 12.62 17.75
C TRP A 142 -4.83 13.91 18.38
N SER A 143 -6.08 13.89 18.82
CA SER A 143 -6.72 15.04 19.48
C SER A 143 -6.16 15.36 20.86
N SER A 144 -5.43 14.42 21.48
CA SER A 144 -4.81 14.61 22.79
C SER A 144 -3.43 15.29 22.73
N TYR A 145 -2.77 15.25 21.57
CA TYR A 145 -1.54 15.99 21.37
C TYR A 145 -1.87 17.47 21.19
N SER A 146 -1.41 18.32 22.12
CA SER A 146 -1.29 19.76 21.87
C SER A 146 -0.11 19.99 20.92
N GLU A 147 -0.24 20.92 19.97
CA GLU A 147 0.89 21.39 19.15
C GLU A 147 2.10 21.80 20.00
#